data_AF-A0A4Q2V1F9-F1
#
_entry.id   AF-A0A4Q2V1F9-F1
#
_cell.length_a   1.000
_cell.length_b   1.000
_cell.length_c   1.000
_cell.angle_alpha   90.00
_cell.angle_beta   90.00
_cell.angle_gamma   90.00
#
_symmetry.space_group_name_H-M   'P 1'
#
loop_
_entity.id
_entity.type
_entity.pdbx_description
1 polymer ?
#
loop_
_entity_poly.entity_id
_entity_poly.type
_entity_poly.pdbx_seq_one_letter_code
_entity_poly.pdbx_strand_id
1 'polypeptide(L)'
;MRSSGYIASLVAAGAMAVHQNGKLQNDNKHYEIPNYGLSTDQQEAVNLHNDARKAVGNGPLSWDDSLAAGAQQWANHLAFIGFLQHSKGNHGENLYMGATDSPYSVSAKTFLAENSQYNGEAISASNYLHFGHYT
;
A
#
# COMPACT_ATOMS: atom_id res chain seq x y z
N MET A 1 -23.90 -26.47 11.03
CA MET A 1 -23.87 -25.16 10.35
C MET A 1 -23.41 -24.12 11.36
N ARG A 2 -22.10 -23.83 11.41
CA ARG A 2 -21.56 -22.78 12.28
C ARG A 2 -20.99 -21.69 11.39
N SER A 3 -21.67 -20.54 11.43
CA SER A 3 -21.16 -19.26 10.98
C SER A 3 -19.79 -19.03 11.60
N SER A 4 -18.77 -18.86 10.78
CA SER A 4 -17.45 -18.41 11.22
C SER A 4 -17.06 -17.28 10.29
N GLY A 5 -17.29 -16.06 10.78
CA GLY A 5 -16.90 -14.81 10.14
C GLY A 5 -15.39 -14.67 10.13
N TYR A 6 -14.74 -15.35 9.20
CA TYR A 6 -13.37 -15.04 8.82
C TYR A 6 -13.41 -13.76 8.00
N ILE A 7 -13.12 -12.64 8.66
CA ILE A 7 -12.77 -11.40 7.99
C ILE A 7 -11.38 -11.65 7.42
N ALA A 8 -11.32 -12.21 6.22
CA ALA A 8 -10.10 -12.23 5.43
C ALA A 8 -9.83 -10.78 5.01
N SER A 9 -9.09 -10.06 5.84
CA SER A 9 -8.57 -8.74 5.52
C SER A 9 -7.43 -8.92 4.51
N LEU A 10 -7.80 -9.12 3.26
CA LEU A 10 -6.84 -9.09 2.18
C LEU A 10 -6.59 -7.61 1.85
N VAL A 11 -5.34 -7.21 1.72
CA VAL A 11 -4.98 -5.87 1.28
C VAL A 11 -4.23 -6.05 -0.03
N ALA A 12 -4.89 -5.69 -1.12
CA ALA A 12 -4.14 -5.21 -2.27
C ALA A 12 -3.66 -3.81 -1.90
N ALA A 13 -2.37 -3.65 -1.61
CA ALA A 13 -1.80 -2.32 -1.55
C ALA A 13 -1.73 -1.81 -2.99
N GLY A 14 -2.82 -1.15 -3.40
CA GLY A 14 -2.84 -0.31 -4.58
C GLY A 14 -1.89 0.85 -4.31
N ALA A 15 -0.79 0.90 -5.05
CA ALA A 15 0.12 2.02 -5.03
C ALA A 15 -0.63 3.29 -5.45
N MET A 16 -0.56 4.31 -4.61
CA MET A 16 -1.16 5.63 -4.78
C MET A 16 -0.59 6.33 -6.03
N ALA A 17 -1.46 6.79 -6.92
CA ALA A 17 -1.05 7.40 -8.19
C ALA A 17 -0.44 8.79 -8.00
N VAL A 18 0.67 9.06 -8.70
CA VAL A 18 1.18 10.40 -8.94
C VAL A 18 0.38 11.04 -10.07
N HIS A 19 -0.25 12.19 -9.80
CA HIS A 19 -0.43 13.19 -10.84
C HIS A 19 -0.43 14.61 -10.27
N GLN A 20 0.63 15.36 -10.56
CA GLN A 20 0.65 16.81 -10.40
C GLN A 20 -0.35 17.44 -11.38
N ASN A 21 -1.26 18.29 -10.89
CA ASN A 21 -1.55 19.62 -11.43
C ASN A 21 -2.77 20.24 -10.74
N GLY A 22 -2.53 20.92 -9.62
CA GLY A 22 -3.51 21.79 -8.97
C GLY A 22 -2.76 22.78 -8.11
N LYS A 23 -2.60 24.01 -8.61
CA LYS A 23 -1.86 25.09 -7.96
C LYS A 23 -2.39 25.33 -6.54
N LEU A 24 -1.53 25.18 -5.53
CA LEU A 24 -1.63 25.95 -4.29
C LEU A 24 -0.23 26.45 -3.94
N GLN A 25 -0.03 27.76 -4.12
CA GLN A 25 1.18 28.45 -3.69
C GLN A 25 1.12 28.69 -2.17
N ASN A 26 2.13 28.12 -1.51
CA ASN A 26 2.92 28.58 -0.37
C ASN A 26 2.27 29.46 0.70
N ASP A 27 2.40 29.05 1.97
CA ASP A 27 2.93 29.91 3.04
C ASP A 27 3.56 29.05 4.14
N ASN A 28 4.83 29.33 4.46
CA ASN A 28 5.67 28.66 5.45
C ASN A 28 5.09 28.72 6.88
N LYS A 29 4.14 27.85 7.20
CA LYS A 29 3.82 27.43 8.56
C LYS A 29 3.80 25.91 8.57
N HIS A 30 4.56 25.32 9.49
CA HIS A 30 4.42 23.91 9.86
C HIS A 30 2.95 23.69 10.25
N TYR A 31 2.16 23.20 9.31
CA TYR A 31 0.76 22.85 9.52
C TYR A 31 0.73 21.34 9.68
N GLU A 32 0.62 20.86 10.91
CA GLU A 32 0.04 19.54 11.12
C GLU A 32 -1.39 19.62 10.61
N ILE A 33 -1.61 19.17 9.36
CA ILE A 33 -2.95 19.05 8.79
C ILE A 33 -3.66 17.96 9.60
N PRO A 34 -4.73 18.27 10.36
CA PRO A 34 -5.52 17.23 11.01
C PRO A 34 -6.28 16.50 9.89
N ASN A 35 -5.87 15.26 9.59
CA ASN A 35 -6.46 14.49 8.51
C ASN A 35 -7.85 13.97 8.93
N TYR A 36 -8.90 14.69 8.55
CA TYR A 36 -10.30 14.33 8.84
C TYR A 36 -10.86 13.18 7.97
N GLY A 37 -10.06 12.52 7.13
CA GLY A 37 -10.53 11.55 6.13
C GLY A 37 -10.01 10.11 6.21
N LEU A 38 -8.91 9.83 6.92
CA LEU A 38 -8.31 8.49 6.99
C LEU A 38 -8.42 7.89 8.39
N SER A 39 -8.51 6.56 8.47
CA SER A 39 -8.31 5.85 9.73
C SER A 39 -6.84 5.98 10.19
N THR A 40 -6.60 5.76 11.49
CA THR A 40 -5.22 5.74 12.03
C THR A 40 -4.33 4.75 11.29
N ASP A 41 -4.85 3.58 10.95
CA ASP A 41 -4.11 2.52 10.24
C ASP A 41 -3.77 2.92 8.79
N GLN A 42 -4.72 3.53 8.08
CA GLN A 42 -4.49 4.06 6.73
C GLN A 42 -3.45 5.19 6.74
N GLN A 43 -3.56 6.11 7.71
CA GLN A 43 -2.61 7.20 7.87
C GLN A 43 -1.20 6.68 8.17
N GLU A 44 -1.08 5.68 9.04
CA GLU A 44 0.20 5.05 9.35
C GLU A 44 0.82 4.39 8.11
N ALA A 45 0.01 3.67 7.31
CA ALA A 45 0.47 3.07 6.07
C ALA A 45 1.01 4.11 5.08
N VAL A 46 0.33 5.25 4.89
CA VAL A 46 0.80 6.34 4.03
C VAL A 46 2.13 6.91 4.55
N ASN A 47 2.26 7.10 5.86
CA ASN A 47 3.47 7.62 6.48
C ASN A 47 4.66 6.66 6.27
N LEU A 48 4.46 5.36 6.51
CA LEU A 48 5.49 4.33 6.31
C LEU A 48 6.03 4.32 4.87
N HIS A 49 5.14 4.38 3.87
CA HIS A 49 5.56 4.47 2.46
C HIS A 49 6.33 5.76 2.18
N ASN A 50 5.85 6.90 2.69
CA ASN A 50 6.48 8.19 2.46
C ASN A 50 7.85 8.32 3.13
N ASP A 51 8.01 7.75 4.32
CA ASP A 51 9.30 7.70 5.02
C ASP A 51 10.31 6.84 4.24
N ALA A 52 9.90 5.66 3.77
CA ALA A 52 10.74 4.80 2.95
C ALA A 52 11.14 5.45 1.63
N ARG A 53 10.18 6.10 0.94
CA ARG A 53 10.43 6.82 -0.32
C ARG A 53 11.39 7.99 -0.11
N LYS A 54 11.20 8.77 0.96
CA LYS A 54 12.08 9.88 1.32
C LYS A 54 13.51 9.40 1.58
N ALA A 55 13.69 8.25 2.23
CA ALA A 55 15.01 7.68 2.52
C ALA A 55 15.84 7.39 1.26
N VAL A 56 15.18 7.14 0.12
CA VAL A 56 15.82 6.90 -1.18
C VAL A 56 15.66 8.06 -2.17
N GLY A 57 15.21 9.24 -1.71
CA GLY A 57 15.10 10.45 -2.52
C GLY A 57 13.87 10.54 -3.43
N ASN A 58 12.89 9.66 -3.25
CA ASN A 58 11.64 9.67 -4.01
C ASN A 58 10.60 10.64 -3.40
N GLY A 59 9.79 11.26 -4.26
CA GLY A 59 8.70 12.14 -3.82
C GLY A 59 7.58 11.40 -3.08
N PRO A 60 6.81 12.09 -2.20
CA PRO A 60 5.76 11.46 -1.42
C PRO A 60 4.55 11.05 -2.28
N LEU A 61 3.75 10.15 -1.72
CA LEU A 61 2.48 9.67 -2.21
C LEU A 61 1.33 10.22 -1.34
N SER A 62 0.12 10.24 -1.89
CA SER A 62 -1.12 10.66 -1.21
C SER A 62 -2.23 9.64 -1.39
N TRP A 63 -3.06 9.44 -0.36
CA TRP A 63 -4.19 8.50 -0.43
C TRP A 63 -5.15 8.82 -1.58
N ASP A 64 -5.63 7.77 -2.26
CA ASP A 64 -6.61 7.85 -3.33
C ASP A 64 -7.75 6.88 -3.03
N ASP A 65 -8.94 7.43 -2.79
CA ASP A 65 -10.12 6.63 -2.42
C ASP A 65 -10.61 5.71 -3.54
N SER A 66 -10.35 6.05 -4.80
CA SER A 66 -10.74 5.21 -5.95
C SER A 66 -9.84 3.98 -6.04
N LEU A 67 -8.54 4.18 -5.86
CA LEU A 67 -7.58 3.07 -5.78
C LEU A 67 -7.84 2.18 -4.56
N ALA A 68 -8.14 2.77 -3.40
CA ALA A 68 -8.50 2.03 -2.20
C ALA A 68 -9.77 1.19 -2.39
N ALA A 69 -10.79 1.76 -3.04
CA ALA A 69 -12.03 1.03 -3.35
C ALA A 69 -11.78 -0.16 -4.30
N GLY A 70 -10.98 0.03 -5.35
CA GLY A 70 -10.60 -1.05 -6.27
C GLY A 70 -9.78 -2.15 -5.59
N ALA A 71 -8.82 -1.76 -4.76
CA ALA A 71 -8.03 -2.66 -3.93
C ALA A 71 -8.91 -3.50 -2.99
N GLN A 72 -9.89 -2.88 -2.32
CA GLN A 72 -10.82 -3.59 -1.43
C GLN A 72 -11.72 -4.56 -2.20
N GLN A 73 -12.16 -4.21 -3.41
CA GLN A 73 -12.92 -5.13 -4.25
C GLN A 73 -12.09 -6.36 -4.65
N TRP A 74 -10.84 -6.16 -5.05
CA TRP A 74 -9.94 -7.25 -5.38
C TRP A 74 -9.60 -8.10 -4.15
N ALA A 75 -9.39 -7.45 -3.01
CA ALA A 75 -9.21 -8.12 -1.73
C ALA A 75 -10.35 -9.09 -1.39
N ASN A 76 -11.59 -8.63 -1.52
CA ASN A 76 -12.78 -9.46 -1.31
C ASN A 76 -12.83 -10.64 -2.28
N HIS A 77 -12.42 -10.44 -3.54
CA HIS A 77 -12.32 -11.52 -4.52
C HIS A 77 -11.27 -12.56 -4.11
N LEU A 78 -10.05 -12.14 -3.75
CA LEU A 78 -8.98 -13.04 -3.32
C LEU A 78 -9.34 -13.80 -2.04
N ALA A 79 -10.05 -13.16 -1.11
CA ALA A 79 -10.61 -13.81 0.07
C ALA A 79 -11.62 -14.91 -0.31
N PHE A 80 -12.44 -14.67 -1.33
CA PHE A 80 -13.42 -15.66 -1.82
C PHE A 80 -12.74 -16.84 -2.53
N ILE A 81 -11.73 -16.61 -3.36
CA ILE A 81 -11.04 -17.68 -4.10
C ILE A 81 -9.96 -18.40 -3.27
N GLY A 82 -9.49 -17.80 -2.18
CA GLY A 82 -8.63 -18.44 -1.19
C GLY A 82 -7.14 -18.51 -1.55
N PHE A 83 -6.66 -17.76 -2.54
CA PHE A 83 -5.23 -17.67 -2.87
C PHE A 83 -4.88 -16.28 -3.40
N LEU A 84 -3.59 -15.91 -3.32
CA LEU A 84 -3.08 -14.65 -3.85
C LEU A 84 -2.89 -14.73 -5.37
N GLN A 85 -3.47 -13.78 -6.08
CA GLN A 85 -3.28 -13.58 -7.51
C GLN A 85 -3.35 -12.09 -7.81
N HIS A 86 -2.42 -11.60 -8.64
CA HIS A 86 -2.44 -10.21 -9.03
C HIS A 86 -3.68 -9.86 -9.87
N SER A 87 -4.19 -8.65 -9.68
CA SER A 87 -5.22 -8.12 -10.59
C SER A 87 -4.63 -7.90 -11.98
N LYS A 88 -5.48 -7.99 -13.02
CA LYS A 88 -5.09 -7.65 -14.41
C LYS A 88 -5.27 -6.16 -14.71
N GLY A 89 -5.14 -5.32 -13.67
CA GLY A 89 -5.33 -3.87 -13.75
C GLY A 89 -4.11 -3.13 -14.34
N ASN A 90 -4.24 -1.82 -14.47
CA ASN A 90 -3.19 -0.93 -15.00
C ASN A 90 -2.38 -0.21 -13.90
N HIS A 91 -2.54 -0.63 -12.64
CA HIS A 91 -1.87 -0.04 -11.47
C HIS A 91 -0.86 -1.03 -10.90
N GLY A 92 0.19 -0.51 -10.24
CA GLY A 92 1.07 -1.33 -9.43
C GLY A 92 0.30 -1.93 -8.25
N GLU A 93 0.65 -3.15 -7.86
CA GLU A 93 -0.07 -3.91 -6.84
C GLU A 93 0.89 -4.75 -5.99
N ASN A 94 0.78 -4.59 -4.68
CA ASN A 94 1.35 -5.51 -3.71
C ASN A 94 0.23 -6.27 -3.00
N LEU A 95 0.43 -7.55 -2.71
CA LEU A 95 -0.57 -8.39 -2.08
C LEU A 95 -0.07 -8.90 -0.73
N TYR A 96 -0.92 -8.79 0.29
CA TYR A 96 -0.66 -9.35 1.60
C TYR A 96 -1.86 -10.19 2.06
N MET A 97 -1.55 -11.34 2.66
CA MET A 97 -2.53 -12.22 3.29
C MET A 97 -2.17 -12.40 4.76
N GLY A 98 -3.08 -12.03 5.66
CA GLY A 98 -2.92 -12.20 7.09
C GLY A 98 -4.18 -11.79 7.85
N ALA A 99 -4.19 -12.00 9.16
CA ALA A 99 -5.27 -11.59 10.05
C ALA A 99 -4.74 -10.58 11.07
N THR A 100 -5.27 -9.36 11.06
CA THR A 100 -4.89 -8.27 11.95
C THR A 100 -5.96 -7.19 11.97
N ASP A 101 -6.03 -6.43 13.07
CA ASP A 101 -6.89 -5.25 13.21
C ASP A 101 -6.29 -3.99 12.55
N SER A 102 -5.05 -4.07 12.05
CA SER A 102 -4.33 -2.96 11.39
C SER A 102 -3.73 -3.41 10.05
N PRO A 103 -4.58 -3.81 9.09
CA PRO A 103 -4.12 -4.48 7.87
C PRO A 103 -3.30 -3.58 6.94
N TYR A 104 -3.48 -2.26 6.95
CA TYR A 104 -2.74 -1.35 6.08
C TYR A 104 -1.30 -1.13 6.57
N SER A 105 -1.11 -0.80 7.86
CA SER A 105 0.22 -0.56 8.40
C SER A 105 1.05 -1.84 8.50
N VAL A 106 0.44 -2.98 8.85
CA VAL A 106 1.13 -4.28 8.93
C VAL A 106 1.60 -4.76 7.57
N SER A 107 0.76 -4.64 6.53
CA SER A 107 1.17 -4.99 5.16
C SER A 107 2.28 -4.07 4.66
N ALA A 108 2.16 -2.75 4.87
CA ALA A 108 3.20 -1.79 4.53
C ALA A 108 4.55 -2.13 5.19
N LYS A 109 4.57 -2.43 6.50
CA LYS A 109 5.79 -2.87 7.20
C LYS A 109 6.39 -4.14 6.61
N THR A 110 5.54 -5.09 6.23
CA THR A 110 5.98 -6.36 5.63
C THR A 110 6.64 -6.14 4.28
N PHE A 111 6.03 -5.35 3.40
CA PHE A 111 6.61 -5.01 2.09
C PHE A 111 7.94 -4.26 2.24
N LEU A 112 7.99 -3.28 3.15
CA LEU A 112 9.20 -2.49 3.38
C LEU A 112 10.36 -3.27 4.00
N ALA A 113 10.08 -4.37 4.72
CA ALA A 113 11.12 -5.22 5.30
C ALA A 113 12.00 -5.91 4.24
N GLU A 114 11.46 -6.11 3.03
CA GLU A 114 12.21 -6.66 1.89
C GLU A 114 13.35 -5.74 1.42
N ASN A 115 13.40 -4.47 1.87
CA ASN A 115 14.55 -3.57 1.64
C ASN A 115 15.88 -4.22 2.06
N SER A 116 15.88 -5.06 3.10
CA SER A 116 17.07 -5.77 3.55
C SER A 116 17.62 -6.77 2.53
N GLN A 117 16.81 -7.16 1.54
CA GLN A 117 17.13 -8.09 0.47
C GLN A 117 17.46 -7.39 -0.85
N TYR A 118 17.18 -6.09 -0.95
CA TYR A 118 17.39 -5.30 -2.17
C TYR A 118 18.71 -4.53 -2.11
N ASN A 119 19.52 -4.64 -3.16
CA ASN A 119 20.84 -4.02 -3.26
C ASN A 119 20.92 -2.96 -4.37
N GLY A 120 19.77 -2.50 -4.89
CA GLY A 120 19.72 -1.52 -5.99
C GLY A 120 19.86 -2.14 -7.39
N GLU A 121 19.75 -3.46 -7.51
CA GLU A 121 19.79 -4.16 -8.79
C GLU A 121 18.56 -3.87 -9.66
N ALA A 122 18.70 -4.05 -10.98
CA ALA A 122 17.56 -3.95 -11.88
C ALA A 122 16.54 -5.07 -11.60
N ILE A 123 15.26 -4.69 -11.52
CA ILE A 123 14.16 -5.63 -11.27
C ILE A 123 13.85 -6.40 -12.57
N SER A 124 13.63 -7.70 -12.44
CA SER A 124 13.42 -8.64 -13.52
C SER A 124 12.52 -9.80 -13.07
N ALA A 125 12.01 -10.58 -14.03
CA ALA A 125 11.20 -11.75 -13.73
C ALA A 125 11.90 -12.79 -12.82
N SER A 126 13.24 -12.80 -12.78
CA SER A 126 14.02 -13.76 -11.97
C SER A 126 14.31 -13.33 -10.55
N ASN A 127 14.22 -12.03 -10.22
CA ASN A 127 14.54 -11.52 -8.88
C ASN A 127 13.36 -10.83 -8.17
N TYR A 128 12.28 -10.49 -8.89
CA TYR A 128 11.14 -9.77 -8.30
C TYR A 128 10.48 -10.53 -7.12
N LEU A 129 10.55 -11.86 -7.07
CA LEU A 129 9.97 -12.63 -5.97
C LEU A 129 10.67 -12.42 -4.62
N HIS A 130 11.87 -11.84 -4.60
CA HIS A 130 12.65 -11.65 -3.37
C HIS A 130 12.44 -10.29 -2.70
N PHE A 131 12.16 -9.25 -3.48
CA PHE A 131 12.06 -7.88 -2.99
C PHE A 131 11.06 -7.02 -3.78
N GLY A 132 10.24 -7.66 -4.62
CA GLY A 132 9.32 -6.96 -5.52
C GLY A 132 8.23 -6.19 -4.79
N HIS A 133 7.97 -6.47 -3.51
CA HIS A 133 7.05 -5.64 -2.75
C HIS A 133 7.71 -4.35 -2.27
N TYR A 134 9.02 -4.34 -2.01
CA TYR A 134 9.74 -3.13 -1.62
C TYR A 134 9.92 -2.14 -2.78
N THR A 135 10.19 -2.66 -3.99
CA THR A 135 10.63 -1.88 -5.16
C THR A 135 9.49 -1.26 -5.95
#